data_AF-A0A6J6YPX1-F1
#
_entry.id   AF-A0A6J6YPX1-F1
#
_cell.length_a   1.000
_cell.length_b   1.000
_cell.length_c   1.000
_cell.angle_alpha   90.00
_cell.angle_beta   90.00
_cell.angle_gamma   90.00
#
_symmetry.space_group_name_H-M   'P 1'
#
loop_
_entity.id
_entity.type
_entity.pdbx_description
1 polymer ?
#
loop_
_entity_poly.entity_id
_entity_poly.type
_entity_poly.pdbx_seq_one_letter_code
_entity_poly.pdbx_strand_id
1 'polypeptide(L)'
;MRMKALGSIVVVVVLALAGCSSSGTVGNGGSVSADAASKADFCTLIIAFRKANETLGNDLAATDAEQSKAAMKLLIGQLKTLVERAPADIKSDLETANKFMVQFDALMAAHDYDTSGISEDPTLQADLKNLNSADVTGALDRIAAYTTTDCVLPPTPTS
;
A
#
# COMPACT_ATOMS: atom_id res chain seq x y z
N MET A 1 -11.91 -22.73 3.41
CA MET A 1 -12.03 -21.27 3.58
C MET A 1 -10.88 -20.65 2.80
N ARG A 2 -11.17 -20.09 1.62
CA ARG A 2 -10.21 -19.87 0.52
C ARG A 2 -9.71 -18.42 0.53
N MET A 3 -8.38 -18.23 0.42
CA MET A 3 -7.68 -17.01 -0.04
C MET A 3 -7.89 -15.66 0.71
N LYS A 4 -8.85 -15.54 1.64
CA LYS A 4 -9.20 -14.27 2.27
C LYS A 4 -8.05 -13.62 3.08
N ALA A 5 -7.15 -14.41 3.67
CA ALA A 5 -6.15 -13.89 4.61
C ALA A 5 -5.00 -13.09 3.95
N LEU A 6 -4.50 -13.55 2.80
CA LEU A 6 -3.40 -12.87 2.07
C LEU A 6 -3.88 -11.63 1.34
N GLY A 7 -5.02 -11.76 0.64
CA GLY A 7 -5.71 -10.62 0.09
C GLY A 7 -5.98 -9.59 1.17
N SER A 8 -6.40 -10.01 2.37
CA SER A 8 -6.64 -9.09 3.50
C SER A 8 -5.43 -8.26 3.90
N ILE A 9 -4.23 -8.83 4.00
CA ILE A 9 -3.06 -8.08 4.52
C ILE A 9 -2.58 -7.03 3.51
N VAL A 10 -2.49 -7.41 2.24
CA VAL A 10 -2.08 -6.49 1.16
C VAL A 10 -3.15 -5.43 0.92
N VAL A 11 -4.43 -5.82 0.96
CA VAL A 11 -5.56 -4.89 0.91
C VAL A 11 -5.57 -3.96 2.12
N VAL A 12 -5.10 -4.37 3.30
CA VAL A 12 -4.94 -3.48 4.47
C VAL A 12 -3.87 -2.42 4.22
N VAL A 13 -2.75 -2.72 3.54
CA VAL A 13 -1.76 -1.70 3.17
C VAL A 13 -2.35 -0.67 2.20
N VAL A 14 -3.08 -1.14 1.18
CA VAL A 14 -3.76 -0.27 0.22
C VAL A 14 -4.90 0.53 0.89
N LEU A 15 -5.65 -0.09 1.80
CA LEU A 15 -6.76 0.53 2.55
C LEU A 15 -6.26 1.55 3.59
N ALA A 16 -5.15 1.26 4.25
CA ALA A 16 -4.48 2.18 5.17
C ALA A 16 -4.04 3.43 4.40
N LEU A 17 -3.60 3.29 3.16
CA LEU A 17 -3.35 4.43 2.30
C LEU A 17 -4.67 5.05 1.80
N ALA A 18 -5.74 4.26 1.62
CA ALA A 18 -7.05 4.67 1.13
C ALA A 18 -7.95 5.39 2.15
N GLY A 19 -7.36 6.08 3.14
CA GLY A 19 -8.03 6.88 4.16
C GLY A 19 -9.44 7.35 3.78
N CYS A 20 -10.44 6.87 4.50
CA CYS A 20 -11.86 7.03 4.19
C CYS A 20 -12.19 8.51 3.95
N SER A 21 -12.52 8.90 2.71
CA SER A 21 -13.05 10.22 2.40
C SER A 21 -13.91 10.18 1.14
N SER A 22 -15.21 10.27 1.39
CA SER A 22 -16.30 10.84 0.60
C SER A 22 -15.97 11.30 -0.82
N SER A 23 -16.73 10.75 -1.78
CA SER A 23 -16.80 11.11 -3.19
C SER A 23 -16.44 12.56 -3.52
N GLY A 24 -15.28 12.75 -4.15
CA GLY A 24 -14.88 14.01 -4.78
C GLY A 24 -14.09 13.70 -6.05
N THR A 25 -14.67 13.99 -7.21
CA THR A 25 -14.02 13.84 -8.51
C THR A 25 -12.87 14.83 -8.63
N VAL A 26 -11.64 14.36 -8.50
CA VAL A 26 -10.42 15.15 -8.71
C VAL A 26 -9.88 14.88 -10.13
N GLY A 27 -9.77 15.96 -10.91
CA GLY A 27 -9.38 16.02 -12.31
C GLY A 27 -8.05 15.34 -12.65
N ASN A 28 -8.01 14.86 -13.89
CA ASN A 28 -6.94 14.12 -14.52
C ASN A 28 -5.77 15.06 -14.91
N GLY A 29 -4.52 14.60 -14.73
CA GLY A 29 -3.36 15.14 -15.44
C GLY A 29 -2.45 16.08 -14.63
N GLY A 30 -1.50 15.49 -13.90
CA GLY A 30 -0.34 16.21 -13.38
C GLY A 30 0.84 15.26 -13.23
N SER A 31 1.74 15.25 -14.21
CA SER A 31 3.00 14.52 -14.15
C SER A 31 3.85 15.03 -12.98
N VAL A 32 4.08 14.18 -11.98
CA VAL A 32 4.81 14.54 -10.76
C VAL A 32 6.31 14.57 -11.04
N SER A 33 6.90 15.76 -11.17
CA SER A 33 8.35 15.96 -11.18
C SER A 33 8.86 16.34 -9.78
N ALA A 34 10.00 15.73 -9.41
CA ALA A 34 11.02 16.07 -8.40
C ALA A 34 10.60 16.57 -6.99
N ASP A 35 11.08 15.86 -5.97
CA ASP A 35 11.16 16.20 -4.52
C ASP A 35 9.91 16.80 -3.83
N ALA A 36 9.35 16.10 -2.83
CA ALA A 36 8.31 16.71 -1.99
C ALA A 36 8.96 17.74 -1.04
N ALA A 37 8.93 19.01 -1.42
CA ALA A 37 9.49 20.12 -0.63
C ALA A 37 8.59 20.52 0.55
N SER A 38 7.33 20.05 0.57
CA SER A 38 6.35 20.39 1.60
C SER A 38 5.40 19.23 1.94
N LYS A 39 4.77 19.29 3.12
CA LYS A 39 3.70 18.36 3.54
C LYS A 39 2.55 18.30 2.52
N ALA A 40 2.24 19.42 1.85
CA ALA A 40 1.20 19.47 0.82
C ALA A 40 1.57 18.69 -0.44
N ASP A 41 2.84 18.71 -0.86
CA ASP A 41 3.32 17.93 -2.01
C ASP A 41 3.30 16.43 -1.70
N PHE A 42 3.70 16.07 -0.48
CA PHE A 42 3.59 14.69 -0.01
C PHE A 42 2.13 14.21 0.03
N CYS A 43 1.21 15.04 0.53
CA CYS A 43 -0.22 14.72 0.51
C CYS A 43 -0.77 14.56 -0.92
N THR A 44 -0.33 15.39 -1.87
CA THR A 44 -0.70 15.23 -3.29
C THR A 44 -0.18 13.90 -3.85
N LEU A 45 1.05 13.53 -3.52
CA LEU A 45 1.68 12.29 -3.94
C LEU A 45 0.95 11.05 -3.38
N ILE A 46 0.65 11.03 -2.08
CA ILE A 46 -0.04 9.89 -1.45
C ILE A 46 -1.48 9.74 -1.97
N ILE A 47 -2.15 10.84 -2.33
CA ILE A 47 -3.47 10.81 -2.98
C ILE A 47 -3.37 10.26 -4.42
N ALA A 48 -2.38 10.70 -5.19
CA ALA A 48 -2.16 10.17 -6.54
C ALA A 48 -1.82 8.68 -6.51
N PHE A 49 -1.00 8.26 -5.55
CA PHE A 49 -0.71 6.86 -5.28
C PHE A 49 -1.98 6.05 -5.01
N ARG A 50 -2.88 6.54 -4.13
CA ARG A 50 -4.14 5.84 -3.82
C ARG A 50 -4.95 5.55 -5.08
N LYS A 51 -5.17 6.57 -5.90
CA LYS A 51 -5.93 6.46 -7.15
C LYS A 51 -5.30 5.47 -8.13
N ALA A 52 -3.98 5.53 -8.28
CA ALA A 52 -3.24 4.62 -9.14
C ALA A 52 -3.37 3.16 -8.69
N ASN A 53 -3.71 2.94 -7.40
CA ASN A 53 -3.75 1.63 -6.78
C ASN A 53 -5.15 1.14 -6.40
N GLU A 54 -6.21 1.84 -6.80
CA GLU A 54 -7.61 1.41 -6.60
C GLU A 54 -7.89 0.04 -7.23
N THR A 55 -7.25 -0.25 -8.36
CA THR A 55 -7.35 -1.55 -9.04
C THR A 55 -6.27 -2.54 -8.61
N LEU A 56 -5.20 -2.06 -7.97
CA LEU A 56 -4.03 -2.88 -7.63
C LEU A 56 -4.38 -3.98 -6.62
N GLY A 57 -5.36 -3.72 -5.74
CA GLY A 57 -5.89 -4.75 -4.82
C GLY A 57 -6.49 -5.95 -5.56
N ASN A 58 -7.09 -5.73 -6.74
CA ASN A 58 -7.61 -6.82 -7.58
C ASN A 58 -6.50 -7.53 -8.33
N ASP A 59 -5.50 -6.79 -8.84
CA ASP A 59 -4.35 -7.36 -9.53
C ASP A 59 -3.48 -8.22 -8.59
N LEU A 60 -3.36 -7.82 -7.32
CA LEU A 60 -2.65 -8.58 -6.27
C LEU A 60 -3.43 -9.81 -5.79
N ALA A 61 -4.74 -9.85 -6.02
CA ALA A 61 -5.59 -10.99 -5.72
C ALA A 61 -5.86 -11.87 -6.96
N ALA A 62 -5.23 -11.55 -8.10
CA ALA A 62 -5.40 -12.31 -9.33
C ALA A 62 -4.81 -13.72 -9.14
N THR A 63 -5.44 -14.71 -9.79
CA THR A 63 -4.91 -16.08 -9.84
C THR A 63 -3.69 -16.20 -10.78
N ASP A 64 -3.38 -15.14 -11.52
CA ASP A 64 -2.20 -15.06 -12.38
C ASP A 64 -0.99 -14.59 -11.56
N ALA A 65 0.03 -15.45 -11.50
CA ALA A 65 1.26 -15.23 -10.75
C ALA A 65 2.10 -14.08 -11.33
N GLU A 66 2.14 -13.93 -12.66
CA GLU A 66 2.90 -12.86 -13.31
C GLU A 66 2.22 -11.50 -13.13
N GLN A 67 0.88 -11.46 -13.18
CA GLN A 67 0.11 -10.26 -12.84
C GLN A 67 0.32 -9.84 -11.37
N SER A 68 0.24 -10.79 -10.44
CA SER A 68 0.46 -10.55 -9.01
C SER A 68 1.87 -10.03 -8.72
N LYS A 69 2.88 -10.61 -9.37
CA LYS A 69 4.28 -10.20 -9.28
C LYS A 69 4.52 -8.80 -9.85
N ALA A 70 3.94 -8.49 -11.00
CA ALA A 70 4.02 -7.16 -11.59
C ALA A 70 3.37 -6.10 -10.68
N ALA A 71 2.19 -6.41 -10.13
CA ALA A 71 1.48 -5.54 -9.20
C ALA A 71 2.26 -5.32 -7.90
N MET A 72 2.91 -6.37 -7.37
CA MET A 72 3.74 -6.29 -6.18
C MET A 72 4.96 -5.38 -6.38
N LYS A 73 5.66 -5.55 -7.51
CA LYS A 73 6.81 -4.69 -7.86
C LYS A 73 6.40 -3.23 -8.04
N LEU A 74 5.25 -2.98 -8.65
CA LEU A 74 4.71 -1.63 -8.80
C LEU A 74 4.44 -1.02 -7.41
N LEU A 75 3.76 -1.76 -6.53
CA LEU A 75 3.46 -1.34 -5.16
C LEU A 75 4.73 -0.97 -4.38
N ILE A 76 5.74 -1.83 -4.41
CA ILE A 76 7.02 -1.59 -3.72
C ILE A 76 7.74 -0.36 -4.28
N GLY A 77 7.81 -0.22 -5.61
CA GLY A 77 8.47 0.93 -6.23
C GLY A 77 7.80 2.26 -5.87
N GLN A 78 6.47 2.25 -5.81
CA GLN A 78 5.70 3.41 -5.42
C GLN A 78 5.80 3.70 -3.90
N LEU A 79 5.78 2.69 -3.03
CA LEU A 79 6.03 2.86 -1.58
C LEU A 79 7.42 3.42 -1.31
N LYS A 80 8.44 2.95 -2.05
CA LYS A 80 9.79 3.53 -1.98
C LYS A 80 9.79 5.02 -2.33
N THR A 81 9.05 5.41 -3.37
CA THR A 81 8.88 6.82 -3.76
C THR A 81 8.21 7.64 -2.64
N LEU A 82 7.22 7.06 -1.96
CA LEU A 82 6.59 7.70 -0.79
C LEU A 82 7.59 7.86 0.36
N VAL A 83 8.37 6.83 0.69
CA VAL A 83 9.41 6.89 1.74
C VAL A 83 10.44 7.98 1.48
N GLU A 84 10.93 8.09 0.24
CA GLU A 84 11.94 9.08 -0.14
C GLU A 84 11.44 10.51 0.03
N ARG A 85 10.12 10.71 -0.13
CA ARG A 85 9.45 12.02 -0.11
C ARG A 85 8.66 12.28 1.17
N ALA A 86 8.71 11.36 2.13
CA ALA A 86 7.92 11.43 3.34
C ALA A 86 8.45 12.51 4.30
N PRO A 87 7.55 13.29 4.94
CA PRO A 87 7.93 14.14 6.05
C PRO A 87 8.38 13.29 7.26
N ALA A 88 9.22 13.88 8.10
CA ALA A 88 9.90 13.16 9.17
C ALA A 88 8.94 12.51 10.21
N ASP A 89 7.75 13.06 10.36
CA ASP A 89 6.70 12.60 11.27
C ASP A 89 6.06 11.27 10.84
N ILE A 90 6.03 10.95 9.53
CA ILE A 90 5.44 9.72 8.99
C ILE A 90 6.44 8.79 8.30
N LYS A 91 7.68 9.26 8.07
CA LYS A 91 8.71 8.52 7.34
C LYS A 91 9.02 7.15 7.92
N SER A 92 9.17 7.05 9.24
CA SER A 92 9.45 5.76 9.92
C SER A 92 8.33 4.73 9.73
N ASP A 93 7.08 5.18 9.64
CA ASP A 93 5.94 4.30 9.42
C ASP A 93 5.91 3.80 7.96
N LEU A 94 6.20 4.67 6.99
CA LEU A 94 6.31 4.29 5.58
C LEU A 94 7.51 3.37 5.34
N GLU A 95 8.63 3.58 6.04
CA GLU A 95 9.79 2.67 6.00
C GLU A 95 9.41 1.28 6.53
N THR A 96 8.61 1.23 7.60
CA THR A 96 8.08 -0.02 8.17
C THR A 96 7.17 -0.72 7.16
N ALA A 97 6.22 0.01 6.55
CA ALA A 97 5.33 -0.54 5.54
C ALA A 97 6.08 -1.02 4.28
N ASN A 98 7.07 -0.25 3.80
CA ASN A 98 7.89 -0.64 2.66
C ASN A 98 8.73 -1.88 2.96
N LYS A 99 9.35 -1.96 4.14
CA LYS A 99 10.11 -3.14 4.57
C LYS A 99 9.21 -4.37 4.64
N PHE A 100 8.02 -4.23 5.21
CA PHE A 100 7.02 -5.29 5.24
C PHE A 100 6.68 -5.79 3.82
N MET A 101 6.40 -4.89 2.88
CA MET A 101 6.07 -5.27 1.50
C MET A 101 7.23 -5.95 0.77
N VAL A 102 8.47 -5.50 0.99
CA VAL A 102 9.67 -6.15 0.43
C VAL A 102 9.85 -7.57 0.99
N GLN A 103 9.61 -7.75 2.29
CA GLN A 103 9.69 -9.08 2.91
C GLN A 103 8.56 -10.00 2.43
N PHE A 104 7.36 -9.44 2.26
CA PHE A 104 6.22 -10.16 1.70
C PHE A 104 6.47 -10.58 0.25
N ASP A 105 7.04 -9.71 -0.58
CA ASP A 105 7.44 -10.03 -1.96
C ASP A 105 8.48 -11.14 -2.03
N ALA A 106 9.51 -11.08 -1.17
CA ALA A 106 10.51 -12.13 -1.08
C ALA A 106 9.91 -13.49 -0.67
N LEU A 107 8.96 -13.48 0.27
CA LEU A 107 8.24 -14.67 0.68
C LEU A 107 7.40 -15.23 -0.48
N MET A 108 6.63 -14.38 -1.15
CA MET A 108 5.82 -14.78 -2.31
C MET A 108 6.66 -15.31 -3.47
N ALA A 109 7.81 -14.67 -3.75
CA ALA A 109 8.73 -15.09 -4.79
C ALA A 109 9.36 -16.47 -4.51
N ALA A 110 9.58 -16.83 -3.24
CA ALA A 110 10.05 -18.16 -2.86
C ALA A 110 9.05 -19.28 -3.20
N HIS A 111 7.79 -18.92 -3.45
CA HIS A 111 6.70 -19.81 -3.84
C HIS A 111 6.17 -19.51 -5.26
N ASP A 112 6.96 -18.85 -6.11
CA ASP A 112 6.57 -18.47 -7.48
C ASP A 112 5.25 -17.68 -7.57
N TYR A 113 4.87 -16.97 -6.51
CA TYR A 113 3.56 -16.32 -6.35
C TYR A 113 2.36 -17.28 -6.50
N ASP A 114 2.56 -18.59 -6.37
CA ASP A 114 1.50 -19.58 -6.32
C ASP A 114 0.79 -19.52 -4.96
N THR A 115 -0.32 -18.79 -4.92
CA THR A 115 -1.13 -18.63 -3.72
C THR A 115 -2.14 -19.76 -3.50
N SER A 116 -2.24 -20.72 -4.43
CA SER A 116 -3.26 -21.77 -4.37
C SER A 116 -3.03 -22.77 -3.23
N GLY A 117 -1.76 -22.95 -2.83
CA GLY A 117 -1.34 -23.89 -1.77
C GLY A 117 -1.18 -23.28 -0.38
N ILE A 118 -1.41 -21.98 -0.17
CA ILE A 118 -1.00 -21.33 1.09
C ILE A 118 -1.75 -21.87 2.31
N SER A 119 -3.03 -22.21 2.18
CA SER A 119 -3.78 -22.84 3.27
C SER A 119 -3.29 -24.25 3.62
N GLU A 120 -2.53 -24.87 2.73
CA GLU A 120 -2.02 -26.23 2.85
C GLU A 120 -0.51 -26.24 3.20
N ASP A 121 0.17 -25.09 3.09
CA ASP A 121 1.57 -24.89 3.48
C ASP A 121 1.66 -24.26 4.90
N PRO A 122 1.97 -25.05 5.94
CA PRO A 122 2.08 -24.56 7.31
C PRO A 122 3.32 -23.67 7.53
N THR A 123 4.37 -23.82 6.74
CA THR A 123 5.58 -23.00 6.81
C THR A 123 5.26 -21.59 6.32
N LEU A 124 4.63 -21.50 5.15
CA LEU A 124 4.21 -20.23 4.58
C LEU A 124 3.20 -19.50 5.48
N GLN A 125 2.28 -20.23 6.12
CA GLN A 125 1.38 -19.65 7.13
C GLN A 125 2.12 -19.09 8.35
N ALA A 126 3.15 -19.79 8.83
CA ALA A 126 3.97 -19.32 9.94
C ALA A 126 4.78 -18.07 9.54
N ASP A 127 5.37 -18.06 8.35
CA ASP A 127 6.14 -16.93 7.84
C ASP A 127 5.27 -15.69 7.63
N LEU A 128 4.07 -15.84 7.05
CA LEU A 128 3.09 -14.75 6.93
C LEU A 128 2.68 -14.19 8.28
N LYS A 129 2.49 -15.05 9.29
CA LYS A 129 2.16 -14.63 10.65
C LYS A 129 3.32 -13.88 11.30
N ASN A 130 4.55 -14.32 11.06
CA ASN A 130 5.76 -13.65 11.59
C ASN A 130 6.01 -12.29 10.93
N LEU A 131 5.62 -12.14 9.65
CA LEU A 131 5.67 -10.85 8.96
C LEU A 131 4.65 -9.85 9.49
N ASN A 132 3.47 -10.31 9.91
CA ASN A 132 2.41 -9.45 10.43
C ASN A 132 2.61 -9.15 11.93
N SER A 133 3.51 -8.21 12.22
CA SER A 133 3.79 -7.76 13.59
C SER A 133 2.87 -6.62 14.05
N ALA A 134 2.79 -6.40 15.37
CA ALA A 134 2.10 -5.25 15.95
C ALA A 134 2.70 -3.91 15.46
N ASP A 135 4.00 -3.87 15.18
CA ASP A 135 4.67 -2.68 14.66
C ASP A 135 4.21 -2.35 13.23
N VAL A 136 4.07 -3.38 12.37
CA VAL A 136 3.53 -3.21 11.01
C VAL A 136 2.09 -2.72 11.10
N THR A 137 1.26 -3.36 11.94
CA THR A 137 -0.14 -2.95 12.11
C THR A 137 -0.24 -1.50 12.59
N GLY A 138 0.51 -1.13 13.63
CA GLY A 138 0.52 0.23 14.16
C GLY A 138 1.06 1.27 13.17
N ALA A 139 2.05 0.92 12.35
CA ALA A 139 2.55 1.81 11.30
C ALA A 139 1.50 2.05 10.21
N LEU A 140 0.80 0.99 9.77
CA LEU A 140 -0.29 1.11 8.79
C LEU A 140 -1.45 1.95 9.36
N ASP A 141 -1.82 1.76 10.62
CA ASP A 141 -2.85 2.57 11.28
C ASP A 141 -2.46 4.05 11.35
N ARG A 142 -1.18 4.36 11.65
CA ARG A 142 -0.68 5.74 11.66
C ARG A 142 -0.63 6.35 10.26
N ILE A 143 -0.27 5.59 9.23
CA ILE A 143 -0.34 6.03 7.83
C ILE A 143 -1.80 6.32 7.44
N ALA A 144 -2.74 5.49 7.89
CA ALA A 144 -4.17 5.71 7.67
C ALA A 144 -4.70 6.95 8.37
N ALA A 145 -4.32 7.14 9.63
CA ALA A 145 -4.62 8.37 10.36
C ALA A 145 -4.03 9.58 9.60
N TYR A 146 -2.74 9.56 9.28
CA TYR A 146 -2.07 10.66 8.59
C TYR A 146 -2.74 11.05 7.26
N THR A 147 -3.10 10.05 6.44
CA THR A 147 -3.76 10.32 5.16
C THR A 147 -5.18 10.88 5.33
N THR A 148 -5.85 10.61 6.45
CA THR A 148 -7.20 11.10 6.75
C THR A 148 -7.23 12.42 7.51
N THR A 149 -6.25 12.71 8.36
CA THR A 149 -6.23 13.89 9.22
C THR A 149 -5.40 15.02 8.63
N ASP A 150 -4.27 14.67 8.01
CA ASP A 150 -3.25 15.63 7.60
C ASP A 150 -3.24 15.87 6.09
N CYS A 151 -3.71 14.89 5.31
CA CYS A 151 -3.83 14.96 3.86
C CYS A 151 -5.28 15.08 3.37
N VAL A 152 -6.15 15.76 4.14
CA VAL A 152 -7.53 16.04 3.75
C VAL A 152 -7.54 16.83 2.44
N LEU A 153 -8.19 16.28 1.41
CA LEU A 153 -8.47 17.03 0.19
C LEU A 153 -9.28 18.29 0.56
N PRO A 154 -8.89 19.50 0.15
CA PRO A 154 -9.74 20.65 0.33
C PRO A 154 -11.11 20.38 -0.32
N PRO A 155 -12.22 20.78 0.30
CA PRO A 155 -13.53 20.59 -0.30
C PRO A 155 -13.53 21.24 -1.68
N THR A 156 -13.94 20.49 -2.71
CA THR A 156 -14.15 21.02 -4.05
C THR A 156 -15.06 22.25 -3.94
N PRO A 157 -14.67 23.43 -4.45
CA PRO A 157 -15.57 24.56 -4.47
C PRO A 157 -16.78 24.18 -5.32
N THR A 158 -17.95 24.07 -4.69
CA THR A 158 -19.23 23.99 -5.37
C THR A 158 -19.37 25.26 -6.21
N SER A 159 -19.27 25.11 -7.53
CA SER A 159 -19.63 26.15 -8.50
C SER A 159 -21.13 26.25 -8.64
#